data_AF-A0A8R2NVJ4-F1
#
_entry.id   AF-A0A8R2NVJ4-F1
#
_cell.length_a   1.000
_cell.length_b   1.000
_cell.length_c   1.000
_cell.angle_alpha   90.00
_cell.angle_beta   90.00
_cell.angle_gamma   90.00
#
_symmetry.space_group_name_H-M   'P 1'
#
loop_
_entity.id
_entity.type
_entity.pdbx_description
1 polymer ?
#
loop_
_entity_poly.entity_id
_entity_poly.type
_entity_poly.pdbx_seq_one_letter_code
_entity_poly.pdbx_strand_id
1 'polypeptide(L)'
;MDNTYKKIYSEEISSTSTEEEPMVIDREEPTTSSNSSSKEFKSKIWVKDLREMMDADIYKNWICQGENCNIAITTICNKCKMVRYCSDDCQQRDWFKKHAFDCDELQNQIQAPP
;
A
#
# COMPACT_ATOMS: atom_id res chain seq x y z
N MET A 1 0.13 -12.91 -33.82
CA MET A 1 0.11 -13.18 -32.35
C MET A 1 1.55 -13.39 -31.97
N ASP A 2 2.22 -12.27 -31.72
CA ASP A 2 3.67 -12.15 -31.90
C ASP A 2 4.41 -12.10 -30.56
N ASN A 3 5.46 -12.89 -30.52
CA ASN A 3 6.22 -13.38 -29.36
C ASN A 3 7.28 -12.37 -28.90
N THR A 4 6.86 -11.17 -28.47
CA THR A 4 7.76 -10.08 -28.10
C THR A 4 7.91 -9.89 -26.58
N TYR A 5 7.13 -10.62 -25.76
CA TYR A 5 7.02 -10.34 -24.31
C TYR A 5 7.96 -11.15 -23.39
N LYS A 6 8.97 -11.84 -23.92
CA LYS A 6 9.89 -12.70 -23.14
C LYS A 6 11.34 -12.23 -23.06
N LYS A 7 11.64 -10.97 -23.39
CA LYS A 7 13.02 -10.45 -23.43
C LYS A 7 13.34 -9.37 -22.39
N ILE A 8 12.63 -9.36 -21.26
CA ILE A 8 12.84 -8.37 -20.18
C ILE A 8 13.31 -9.02 -18.86
N TYR A 9 13.47 -10.35 -18.81
CA TYR A 9 13.90 -11.06 -17.59
C TYR A 9 15.20 -11.84 -17.80
N SER A 10 16.31 -11.12 -17.88
CA SER A 10 17.66 -11.65 -17.64
C SER A 10 18.65 -10.49 -17.82
N GLU A 11 19.58 -10.34 -16.86
CA GLU A 11 20.57 -9.24 -16.74
C GLU A 11 19.94 -8.04 -15.99
N GLU A 12 20.26 -7.71 -14.73
CA GLU A 12 21.56 -7.70 -14.06
C GLU A 12 21.37 -7.84 -12.53
N ILE A 13 21.90 -8.91 -11.94
CA ILE A 13 22.24 -8.96 -10.51
C ILE A 13 23.76 -8.82 -10.45
N SER A 14 24.22 -7.58 -10.38
CA SER A 14 25.62 -7.29 -10.04
C SER A 14 25.76 -7.34 -8.52
N SER A 15 26.30 -8.45 -8.03
CA SER A 15 26.64 -8.67 -6.62
C SER A 15 27.88 -7.86 -6.24
N THR A 16 27.73 -6.86 -5.38
CA THR A 16 28.86 -6.20 -4.72
C THR A 16 29.00 -6.76 -3.30
N SER A 17 30.02 -7.60 -3.13
CA SER A 17 30.52 -8.10 -1.84
C SER A 17 31.36 -7.01 -1.18
N THR A 18 30.95 -6.54 0.00
CA THR A 18 31.80 -5.73 0.87
C THR A 18 31.87 -6.40 2.24
N GLU A 19 33.05 -6.93 2.55
CA GLU A 19 33.52 -7.31 3.90
C GLU A 19 33.66 -6.05 4.74
N GLU A 20 32.92 -5.95 5.85
CA GLU A 20 33.22 -5.00 6.92
C GLU A 20 33.07 -5.72 8.27
N GLU A 21 34.05 -5.49 9.13
CA GLU A 21 34.46 -6.32 10.26
C GLU A 21 33.49 -6.30 11.47
N PRO A 22 33.47 -7.37 12.30
CA PRO A 22 32.63 -7.44 13.49
C PRO A 22 33.11 -6.47 14.59
N MET A 23 32.29 -5.48 14.90
CA MET A 23 32.45 -4.60 16.07
C MET A 23 32.33 -5.40 17.39
N VAL A 24 33.40 -5.38 18.19
CA VAL A 24 33.44 -5.89 19.56
C VAL A 24 32.61 -4.98 20.47
N ILE A 25 31.54 -5.51 21.06
CA ILE A 25 30.75 -4.81 22.08
C ILE A 25 31.19 -5.35 23.44
N ASP A 26 31.93 -4.54 24.19
CA ASP A 26 32.22 -4.78 25.61
C ASP A 26 30.91 -4.72 26.40
N ARG A 27 30.52 -5.88 26.93
CA ARG A 27 29.33 -6.06 27.78
C ARG A 27 29.74 -5.76 29.23
N GLU A 28 29.58 -4.51 29.66
CA GLU A 28 29.55 -4.21 31.09
C GLU A 28 28.17 -4.52 31.68
N GLU A 29 28.21 -5.14 32.86
CA GLU A 29 27.07 -5.68 33.59
C GLU A 29 26.08 -4.59 34.09
N PRO A 30 24.80 -4.97 34.26
CA PRO A 30 23.71 -4.04 34.46
C PRO A 30 23.57 -3.65 35.92
N THR A 31 23.59 -2.35 36.21
CA THR A 31 23.17 -1.84 37.53
C THR A 31 22.16 -0.71 37.36
N THR A 32 20.88 -1.01 37.59
CA THR A 32 20.08 -0.46 38.70
C THR A 32 18.61 -0.81 38.47
N SER A 33 18.12 -1.69 39.33
CA SER A 33 16.71 -2.01 39.45
C SER A 33 15.97 -0.74 39.90
N SER A 34 15.09 -0.22 39.04
CA SER A 34 14.04 0.70 39.44
C SER A 34 12.71 -0.03 39.30
N ASN A 35 12.26 -0.62 40.40
CA ASN A 35 10.92 -1.19 40.50
C ASN A 35 9.91 -0.05 40.62
N SER A 36 9.59 0.61 39.51
CA SER A 36 8.42 1.48 39.46
C SER A 36 7.19 0.58 39.45
N SER A 37 6.56 0.41 40.62
CA SER A 37 5.23 -0.16 40.77
C SER A 37 4.19 0.82 40.20
N SER A 38 4.24 1.04 38.90
CA SER A 38 3.18 1.69 38.15
C SER A 38 2.08 0.66 37.98
N LYS A 39 0.94 0.89 38.64
CA LYS A 39 -0.28 0.10 38.46
C LYS A 39 -0.53 -0.02 36.95
N GLU A 40 -0.35 -1.22 36.40
CA GLU A 40 -0.63 -1.55 35.00
C GLU A 40 -2.12 -1.30 34.73
N PHE A 41 -2.50 -0.05 34.45
CA PHE A 41 -3.63 0.19 33.58
C PHE A 41 -3.17 -0.27 32.20
N LYS A 42 -3.42 -1.55 31.91
CA LYS A 42 -3.36 -2.09 30.55
C LYS A 42 -4.40 -1.31 29.77
N SER A 43 -4.00 -0.16 29.24
CA SER A 43 -4.78 0.63 28.31
C SER A 43 -5.08 -0.29 27.14
N LYS A 44 -6.27 -0.90 27.18
CA LYS A 44 -6.74 -1.81 26.16
C LYS A 44 -6.97 -0.92 24.94
N ILE A 45 -6.02 -0.89 24.02
CA ILE A 45 -6.15 -0.16 22.76
C ILE A 45 -7.21 -0.92 21.97
N TRP A 46 -8.42 -0.36 21.92
CA TRP A 46 -9.48 -0.87 21.06
C TRP A 46 -9.24 -0.29 19.66
N VAL A 47 -8.64 -1.09 18.79
CA VAL A 47 -8.59 -0.77 17.36
C VAL A 47 -10.02 -0.91 16.84
N LYS A 48 -10.74 0.20 16.68
CA LYS A 48 -12.05 0.16 16.01
C LYS A 48 -11.83 0.01 14.51
N ASP A 49 -12.79 -0.64 13.85
CA ASP A 49 -12.78 -0.83 12.40
C ASP A 49 -12.78 0.55 11.71
N LEU A 50 -11.92 0.72 10.69
CA LEU A 50 -11.86 1.92 9.85
C LEU A 50 -13.24 2.26 9.25
N ARG A 51 -14.07 1.25 9.01
CA ARG A 51 -15.44 1.41 8.52
C ARG A 51 -16.37 2.08 9.52
N GLU A 52 -16.16 1.88 10.81
CA GLU A 52 -16.97 2.49 11.87
C GLU A 52 -16.52 3.92 12.20
N MET A 53 -15.29 4.28 11.81
CA MET A 53 -14.68 5.56 12.16
C MET A 53 -14.85 6.66 11.09
N MET A 54 -15.25 6.31 9.86
CA MET A 54 -15.35 7.27 8.74
C MET A 54 -16.76 7.30 8.17
N ASP A 55 -17.13 8.46 7.60
CA ASP A 55 -18.31 8.56 6.76
C ASP A 55 -18.21 7.55 5.60
N ALA A 56 -19.34 6.97 5.16
CA ALA A 56 -19.36 5.96 4.11
C ALA A 56 -18.73 6.44 2.79
N ASP A 57 -18.90 7.72 2.46
CA ASP A 57 -18.36 8.31 1.24
C ASP A 57 -16.84 8.54 1.36
N ILE A 58 -16.38 8.90 2.57
CA ILE A 58 -14.94 9.00 2.88
C ILE A 58 -14.31 7.61 2.86
N TYR A 59 -14.94 6.62 3.49
CA TYR A 59 -14.46 5.24 3.54
C TYR A 59 -14.33 4.62 2.13
N LYS A 60 -15.34 4.81 1.26
CA LYS A 60 -15.28 4.34 -0.14
C LYS A 60 -14.09 4.90 -0.91
N ASN A 61 -13.71 6.15 -0.65
CA ASN A 61 -12.55 6.78 -1.30
C ASN A 61 -11.20 6.26 -0.82
N TRP A 62 -11.15 5.47 0.25
CA TRP A 62 -9.93 4.92 0.87
C TRP A 62 -9.72 3.43 0.58
N ILE A 63 -10.69 2.78 -0.08
CA ILE A 63 -10.67 1.36 -0.38
C ILE A 63 -10.57 1.11 -1.89
N CYS A 64 -9.87 0.05 -2.25
CA CYS A 64 -9.71 -0.39 -3.63
C CYS A 64 -11.05 -0.55 -4.36
N GLN A 65 -11.15 -0.02 -5.59
CA GLN A 65 -12.35 -0.16 -6.42
C GLN A 65 -12.50 -1.56 -7.03
N GLY A 66 -11.48 -2.41 -6.92
CA GLY A 66 -11.50 -3.77 -7.43
C GLY A 66 -12.62 -4.60 -6.81
N GLU A 67 -13.32 -5.38 -7.65
CA GLU A 67 -14.43 -6.21 -7.18
C GLU A 67 -13.97 -7.22 -6.10
N ASN A 68 -14.76 -7.30 -5.02
CA ASN A 68 -14.49 -8.11 -3.84
C ASN A 68 -13.13 -7.79 -3.17
N CYS A 69 -12.64 -6.56 -3.33
CA CYS A 69 -11.44 -6.08 -2.66
C CYS A 69 -11.81 -5.01 -1.61
N ASN A 70 -11.37 -5.22 -0.37
CA ASN A 70 -11.52 -4.25 0.72
C ASN A 70 -10.16 -3.80 1.27
N ILE A 71 -9.13 -3.84 0.42
CA ILE A 71 -7.76 -3.45 0.79
C ILE A 71 -7.63 -1.93 0.59
N ALA A 72 -6.80 -1.31 1.44
CA ALA A 72 -6.44 0.09 1.30
C ALA A 72 -5.79 0.39 -0.06
N ILE A 73 -6.06 1.59 -0.56
CA ILE A 73 -5.55 2.07 -1.84
C ILE A 73 -4.04 2.33 -1.75
N THR A 74 -3.33 1.98 -2.82
CA THR A 74 -1.90 2.28 -3.00
C THR A 74 -1.63 2.94 -4.36
N THR A 75 -2.51 2.75 -5.35
CA THR A 75 -2.34 3.25 -6.72
C THR A 75 -3.60 3.97 -7.20
N ILE A 76 -3.42 4.88 -8.15
CA ILE A 76 -4.48 5.62 -8.82
C ILE A 76 -4.31 5.42 -10.32
N CYS A 77 -5.41 5.29 -11.06
CA CYS A 77 -5.34 5.23 -12.52
C CYS A 77 -4.69 6.51 -13.08
N ASN A 78 -3.56 6.36 -13.77
CA ASN A 78 -2.79 7.50 -14.27
C ASN A 78 -3.52 8.33 -15.34
N LYS A 79 -4.49 7.73 -16.04
CA LYS A 79 -5.26 8.37 -17.11
C LYS A 79 -6.40 9.22 -16.56
N CYS A 80 -7.35 8.60 -15.87
CA CYS A 80 -8.51 9.32 -15.33
C CYS A 80 -8.24 10.03 -14.00
N LYS A 81 -7.24 9.58 -13.22
CA LYS A 81 -6.93 10.08 -11.86
C LYS A 81 -8.09 10.01 -10.85
N MET A 82 -9.19 9.33 -11.19
CA MET A 82 -10.38 9.19 -10.35
C MET A 82 -10.44 7.82 -9.66
N VAL A 83 -10.28 6.74 -10.44
CA VAL A 83 -10.40 5.37 -9.92
C VAL A 83 -9.10 4.93 -9.26
N ARG A 84 -9.23 4.18 -8.16
CA ARG A 84 -8.13 3.86 -7.24
C ARG A 84 -8.08 2.38 -6.92
N TYR A 85 -6.88 1.85 -6.75
CA TYR A 85 -6.65 0.41 -6.57
C TYR A 85 -5.60 0.15 -5.49
N CYS A 86 -5.62 -1.07 -4.94
CA CYS A 86 -4.56 -1.55 -4.05
C CYS A 86 -3.37 -2.19 -4.79
N SER A 87 -3.53 -2.48 -6.09
CA SER A 87 -2.50 -3.10 -6.93
C SER A 87 -2.87 -3.01 -8.42
N ASP A 88 -1.86 -3.19 -9.27
CA ASP A 88 -2.03 -3.28 -10.73
C ASP A 88 -2.93 -4.46 -11.14
N ASP A 89 -2.93 -5.56 -10.36
CA ASP A 89 -3.82 -6.70 -10.61
C ASP A 89 -5.30 -6.32 -10.45
N CYS A 90 -5.64 -5.52 -9.43
CA CYS A 90 -7.00 -5.03 -9.26
C CYS A 90 -7.37 -4.05 -10.36
N GLN A 91 -6.44 -3.19 -10.76
CA GLN A 91 -6.63 -2.28 -11.89
C GLN A 91 -6.89 -3.05 -13.18
N GLN A 92 -6.10 -4.06 -13.53
CA GLN A 92 -6.27 -4.86 -14.75
C GLN A 92 -7.60 -5.63 -14.73
N ARG A 93 -7.96 -6.27 -13.62
CA ARG A 93 -9.24 -6.98 -13.52
C ARG A 93 -10.43 -6.04 -13.71
N ASP A 94 -10.38 -4.85 -13.12
CA ASP A 94 -11.43 -3.85 -13.31
C ASP A 94 -11.42 -3.26 -14.72
N TRP A 95 -10.23 -3.10 -15.32
CA TRP A 95 -10.02 -2.66 -16.71
C TRP A 95 -10.77 -3.53 -17.70
N PHE A 96 -10.58 -4.85 -17.62
CA PHE A 96 -11.25 -5.79 -18.52
C PHE A 96 -12.76 -5.90 -18.29
N LYS A 97 -13.25 -5.51 -17.11
CA LYS A 97 -14.67 -5.58 -16.76
C LYS A 97 -15.45 -4.34 -17.16
N LYS A 98 -14.96 -3.16 -16.79
CA LYS A 98 -15.71 -1.91 -16.95
C LYS A 98 -14.83 -0.67 -17.12
N HIS A 99 -13.68 -0.61 -16.47
CA HIS A 99 -12.95 0.66 -16.38
C HIS A 99 -12.45 1.15 -17.74
N ALA A 100 -12.16 0.25 -18.68
CA ALA A 100 -11.78 0.62 -20.04
C ALA A 100 -12.85 1.48 -20.76
N PHE A 101 -14.13 1.33 -20.42
CA PHE A 101 -15.24 2.05 -21.05
C PHE A 101 -15.50 3.42 -20.42
N ASP A 102 -15.28 3.57 -19.12
CA ASP A 102 -15.57 4.81 -18.39
C ASP A 102 -14.33 5.68 -18.12
N CYS A 103 -13.12 5.17 -18.34
CA CYS A 103 -11.89 5.88 -18.00
C CYS A 103 -11.75 7.24 -18.72
N ASP A 104 -12.15 7.33 -19.99
CA ASP A 104 -12.09 8.58 -20.75
C ASP A 104 -13.14 9.59 -20.26
N GLU A 105 -14.35 9.13 -19.98
CA GLU A 105 -15.42 9.97 -19.43
C GLU A 105 -15.01 10.55 -18.08
N LEU A 106 -14.45 9.72 -17.20
CA LEU A 106 -13.93 10.13 -15.90
C LEU A 106 -12.78 11.14 -16.04
N GLN A 107 -11.87 10.95 -17.01
CA GLN A 107 -10.79 11.90 -17.25
C GLN A 107 -11.32 13.31 -17.62
N ASN A 108 -12.40 13.37 -18.39
CA ASN A 108 -12.99 14.63 -18.85
C ASN A 108 -13.72 15.38 -17.72
N GLN A 109 -14.20 14.69 -16.68
CA GLN A 109 -14.79 15.33 -15.50
C GLN A 109 -13.78 16.19 -14.72
N ILE A 110 -12.48 15.86 -14.80
CA ILE A 110 -11.42 16.67 -14.17
C ILE A 110 -11.05 17.90 -15.01
N GLN A 111 -11.29 17.85 -16.33
CA GLN A 111 -10.86 18.89 -17.27
C GLN A 111 -11.94 19.92 -17.60
N ALA A 112 -13.20 19.69 -17.19
CA ALA A 112 -14.24 20.69 -17.33
C ALA A 112 -13.94 21.90 -16.42
N PRO A 113 -13.88 23.13 -16.96
CA PRO A 113 -13.79 24.32 -16.12
C PRO A 113 -15.09 24.49 -15.30
N PRO A 114 -15.00 25.09 -14.10
CA PRO A 114 -16.14 25.29 -13.20
C PRO A 114 -17.21 26.22 -13.77
#